data_AF-A0A2V9V8J7-F1
#
_entry.id   AF-A0A2V9V8J7-F1
#
_cell.length_a   1.000
_cell.length_b   1.000
_cell.length_c   1.000
_cell.angle_alpha   90.00
_cell.angle_beta   90.00
_cell.angle_gamma   90.00
#
_symmetry.space_group_name_H-M   'P 1'
#
loop_
_entity.id
_entity.type
_entity.pdbx_description
1 polymer ?
#
loop_
_entity_poly.entity_id
_entity_poly.type
_entity_poly.pdbx_seq_one_letter_code
_entity_poly.pdbx_strand_id
1 'polypeptide(L)' 'VVKIAKPHQDMRFDVPVIGIQTIEVMRTAQASCLALDAGKCLLLDGDGITHAANQAEISIIVD' A
#
# COMPACT_ATOMS: atom_id res chain seq x y z
N VAL A 1 -6.69 -4.81 -2.91
CA VAL A 1 -5.29 -5.04 -3.34
C VAL A 1 -4.51 -5.54 -2.15
N VAL A 2 -3.62 -6.51 -2.35
CA VAL A 2 -2.76 -7.07 -1.30
C VAL A 2 -1.31 -6.92 -1.75
N LYS A 3 -0.45 -6.30 -0.93
CA LYS A 3 1.00 -6.30 -1.13
C LYS A 3 1.68 -6.88 0.10
N ILE A 4 2.15 -8.11 -0.05
CA ILE A 4 2.93 -8.83 0.96
C ILE A 4 4.32 -9.14 0.41
N ALA A 5 5.29 -9.32 1.30
CA ALA A 5 6.62 -9.77 0.89
C ALA A 5 6.55 -11.25 0.51
N LYS A 6 7.24 -11.66 -0.57
CA LYS A 6 7.32 -13.08 -0.93
C LYS A 6 8.17 -13.85 0.10
N PRO A 7 8.00 -15.18 0.21
CA PRO A 7 8.96 -16.00 0.94
C PRO A 7 10.39 -15.76 0.41
N HIS A 8 11.32 -15.44 1.32
CA HIS A 8 12.71 -15.13 1.00
C HIS A 8 12.92 -13.87 0.11
N GLN A 9 11.99 -12.91 0.16
CA GLN A 9 12.16 -11.59 -0.46
C GLN A 9 13.44 -10.91 0.03
N ASP A 10 14.35 -10.56 -0.88
CA ASP A 10 15.54 -9.78 -0.52
C ASP A 10 15.17 -8.30 -0.39
N MET A 11 14.94 -7.89 0.86
CA MET A 11 14.50 -6.54 1.21
C MET A 11 15.55 -5.46 0.90
N ARG A 12 16.79 -5.80 0.54
CA ARG A 12 17.82 -4.83 0.14
C ARG A 12 17.62 -4.33 -1.29
N PHE A 13 16.97 -5.14 -2.14
CA PHE A 13 16.87 -4.88 -3.57
C PHE A 13 15.43 -4.86 -4.08
N ASP A 14 14.50 -5.54 -3.40
CA ASP A 14 13.11 -5.64 -3.83
C ASP A 14 12.17 -5.42 -2.64
N VAL A 15 12.18 -4.18 -2.12
CA VAL A 15 11.24 -3.73 -1.07
C VAL A 15 9.89 -3.42 -1.72
N PRO A 16 8.77 -3.98 -1.23
CA PRO A 16 7.44 -3.55 -1.66
C PRO A 16 7.20 -2.07 -1.34
N VAL A 17 6.76 -1.28 -2.32
CA VAL A 17 6.51 0.16 -2.15
C VAL A 17 5.04 0.50 -2.45
N ILE A 18 4.42 1.35 -1.64
CA ILE A 18 3.13 1.97 -1.88
C ILE A 18 3.33 3.49 -1.87
N GLY A 19 2.72 4.18 -2.83
CA GLY A 19 2.66 5.65 -2.90
C GLY A 19 1.25 6.11 -3.26
N ILE A 20 1.03 7.43 -3.30
CA ILE A 20 -0.28 8.03 -3.61
C ILE A 20 -0.85 7.49 -4.93
N GLN A 21 -0.01 7.32 -5.95
CA GLN A 21 -0.42 6.75 -7.24
C GLN A 21 -1.08 5.37 -7.11
N THR A 22 -0.68 4.55 -6.12
CA THR A 22 -1.31 3.26 -5.88
C THR A 22 -2.77 3.44 -5.45
N ILE A 23 -3.05 4.42 -4.59
CA ILE A 23 -4.41 4.73 -4.15
C ILE A 23 -5.26 5.25 -5.31
N GLU A 24 -4.71 6.12 -6.17
CA GLU A 24 -5.44 6.63 -7.33
C GLU A 24 -5.80 5.53 -8.35
N VAL A 25 -4.86 4.61 -8.58
CA VAL A 25 -5.11 3.42 -9.43
C VAL A 25 -6.15 2.52 -8.78
N MET A 26 -6.07 2.28 -7.47
CA MET A 26 -7.06 1.49 -6.74
C MET A 26 -8.46 2.10 -6.83
N ARG A 27 -8.58 3.43 -6.68
CA ARG A 27 -9.83 4.16 -6.82
C ARG A 27 -10.42 4.01 -8.22
N THR A 28 -9.59 4.19 -9.25
CA THR A 28 -10.01 4.01 -10.66
C THR A 28 -10.45 2.58 -10.94
N ALA A 29 -9.83 1.60 -10.28
CA ALA A 29 -10.18 0.20 -10.35
C ALA A 29 -11.34 -0.21 -9.41
N GLN A 30 -11.95 0.74 -8.70
CA GLN A 30 -13.02 0.51 -7.73
C GLN A 30 -12.66 -0.51 -6.63
N ALA A 31 -11.37 -0.58 -6.27
CA ALA A 31 -10.91 -1.38 -5.14
C ALA A 31 -11.21 -0.67 -3.82
N SER A 32 -11.60 -1.41 -2.78
CA SER A 32 -12.04 -0.85 -1.50
C SER A 32 -11.07 -1.06 -0.33
N CYS A 33 -10.04 -1.89 -0.49
CA CYS A 33 -9.13 -2.24 0.59
C CYS A 33 -7.70 -2.49 0.10
N LEU A 34 -6.73 -1.96 0.84
CA LEU A 34 -5.30 -2.23 0.72
C LEU A 34 -4.83 -2.99 1.97
N ALA A 35 -4.34 -4.22 1.80
CA ALA A 35 -3.74 -5.01 2.88
C ALA A 35 -2.21 -5.13 2.67
N LEU A 36 -1.44 -4.90 3.74
CA LEU A 36 0.03 -4.85 3.73
C LEU A 36 0.64 -5.65 4.89
N ASP A 37 1.83 -6.19 4.67
CA ASP A 37 2.68 -6.70 5.77
C ASP A 37 3.31 -5.53 6.55
N ALA A 38 3.12 -5.49 7.87
CA ALA A 38 3.75 -4.51 8.75
C ALA A 38 5.28 -4.63 8.70
N GLY A 39 5.96 -3.48 8.60
CA GLY A 39 7.41 -3.40 8.56
C GLY A 39 8.08 -3.97 7.31
N LYS A 40 7.32 -4.50 6.33
CA LYS A 40 7.85 -5.06 5.09
C LYS A 40 7.38 -4.33 3.84
N CYS A 41 6.78 -3.16 3.99
CA CYS A 41 6.41 -2.30 2.89
C CYS A 41 6.80 -0.85 3.19
N LEU A 42 7.40 -0.18 2.20
CA LEU A 42 7.70 1.24 2.28
C LEU A 42 6.49 2.05 1.82
N LEU A 43 6.01 2.91 2.70
CA LEU A 43 4.97 3.91 2.42
C LEU A 43 5.67 5.22 2.03
N LEU A 44 5.48 5.67 0.80
CA LEU A 44 5.95 6.97 0.32
C LEU A 44 4.99 8.07 0.76
N ASP A 45 5.47 9.30 0.90
CA ASP A 45 4.65 10.48 1.20
C ASP A 45 3.99 10.51 2.60
N GLY A 46 4.47 9.69 3.55
CA GLY A 46 4.04 9.72 4.95
C GLY A 46 2.52 9.68 5.11
N ASP A 47 1.95 10.70 5.75
CA ASP A 47 0.50 10.81 5.99
C ASP A 47 -0.31 11.01 4.69
N GLY A 48 0.33 11.34 3.58
CA GLY A 48 -0.31 11.57 2.28
C GLY A 48 -1.07 10.33 1.78
N ILE A 49 -0.54 9.13 2.02
CA ILE A 49 -1.23 7.88 1.63
C ILE A 49 -2.52 7.71 2.43
N THR A 50 -2.48 7.91 3.74
CA THR A 50 -3.68 7.79 4.59
C THR A 50 -4.73 8.83 4.24
N HIS A 51 -4.34 10.07 3.92
CA HIS A 51 -5.28 11.10 3.46
C HIS A 51 -5.92 10.73 2.11
N ALA A 52 -5.12 10.29 1.14
CA ALA A 52 -5.62 9.87 -0.17
C ALA A 52 -6.56 8.66 -0.03
N ALA A 53 -6.21 7.67 0.78
CA ALA A 53 -7.03 6.49 1.02
C ALA A 53 -8.37 6.83 1.67
N ASN A 54 -8.37 7.71 2.68
CA ASN A 54 -9.60 8.18 3.32
C ASN A 54 -10.52 8.92 2.33
N GLN A 55 -9.97 9.79 1.48
CA GLN A 55 -10.76 10.49 0.45
C GLN A 55 -11.30 9.55 -0.64
N ALA A 56 -10.59 8.47 -0.91
CA ALA A 56 -10.98 7.45 -1.87
C ALA A 56 -11.88 6.36 -1.27
N GLU A 57 -12.23 6.44 0.02
CA GLU A 57 -12.97 5.42 0.77
C GLU A 57 -12.31 4.03 0.71
N ILE A 58 -10.97 4.00 0.71
CA ILE A 58 -10.16 2.79 0.71
C ILE A 58 -9.66 2.52 2.13
N SER A 59 -10.02 1.35 2.67
CA SER A 59 -9.49 0.89 3.95
C SER A 59 -8.04 0.42 3.80
N ILE A 60 -7.16 0.82 4.73
CA ILE A 60 -5.79 0.29 4.82
C ILE A 60 -5.72 -0.58 6.08
N ILE A 61 -5.27 -1.83 5.91
CA ILE A 61 -5.01 -2.75 7.02
C ILE A 61 -3.57 -3.26 6.96
N VAL A 62 -2.95 -3.38 8.13
CA VAL A 62 -1.59 -3.88 8.31
C VAL A 62 -1.62 -5.08 9.27
N ASP A 63 -0.91 -6.15 8.93
CA ASP A 63 -0.70 -7.36 9.74
C ASP A 63 0.78 -7.54 10.09
#